data_AF-A0A1N7K452-F1
#
_entry.id   AF-A0A1N7K452-F1
#
_cell.length_a   1.000
_cell.length_b   1.000
_cell.length_c   1.000
_cell.angle_alpha   90.00
_cell.angle_beta   90.00
_cell.angle_gamma   90.00
#
_symmetry.space_group_name_H-M   'P 1'
#
loop_
_entity.id
_entity.type
_entity.pdbx_description
1 polymer ?
#
loop_
_entity_poly.entity_id
_entity_poly.type
_entity_poly.pdbx_seq_one_letter_code
_entity_poly.pdbx_strand_id
1 'polypeptide(L)'
;MTTGESDFPGADDIPERITSNDARLSHFVEANDRWEEIPERLAEDWDSMAQLIAYYESVWRDDVRDFPEAQYGVLSEDGVWNEMGRFYQSMKEIAETATRVVREYERDNDPEVDPGTAPTDEETADEQ
;
A
#
# COMPACT_ATOMS: atom_id res chain seq x y z
N MET A 1 -6.73 42.56 38.36
CA MET A 1 -6.07 41.32 37.92
C MET A 1 -6.64 41.02 36.56
N THR A 2 -5.82 41.12 35.52
CA THR A 2 -6.27 41.00 34.12
C THR A 2 -6.51 39.51 33.86
N THR A 3 -7.72 39.16 33.45
CA THR A 3 -7.98 37.89 32.78
C THR A 3 -7.30 37.99 31.42
N GLY A 4 -6.13 37.38 31.30
CA GLY A 4 -5.50 37.18 30.00
C GLY A 4 -6.38 36.21 29.22
N GLU A 5 -7.27 36.75 28.39
CA GLU A 5 -7.90 35.98 27.32
C GLU A 5 -6.75 35.39 26.49
N SER A 6 -6.72 34.08 26.39
CA SER A 6 -5.75 33.36 25.59
C SER A 6 -6.00 33.74 24.13
N ASP A 7 -5.07 34.50 23.56
CA ASP A 7 -5.07 35.01 22.18
C ASP A 7 -4.73 33.87 21.19
N PHE A 8 -5.46 32.76 21.29
CA PHE A 8 -5.39 31.71 20.29
C PHE A 8 -6.16 32.20 19.06
N PRO A 9 -5.57 32.11 17.85
CA PRO A 9 -6.27 32.46 16.63
C PRO A 9 -7.61 31.71 16.59
N GLY A 10 -8.69 32.44 16.29
CA GLY A 10 -9.98 31.81 16.08
C GLY A 10 -9.90 30.81 14.93
N ALA A 11 -10.85 29.88 14.82
CA ALA A 11 -10.88 28.93 13.71
C ALA A 11 -10.83 29.61 12.32
N ASP A 12 -11.31 30.86 12.23
CA ASP A 12 -11.29 31.69 11.02
C ASP A 12 -9.91 32.30 10.70
N ASP A 13 -8.94 32.26 11.61
CA ASP A 13 -7.57 32.78 11.44
C ASP A 13 -6.55 31.69 11.11
N ILE A 14 -6.98 30.43 10.97
CA ILE A 14 -6.08 29.30 10.66
C ILE A 14 -5.72 29.35 9.17
N PRO A 15 -4.42 29.42 8.81
CA PRO A 15 -4.00 29.38 7.41
C PRO A 15 -4.48 28.10 6.71
N GLU A 16 -4.97 28.21 5.48
CA GLU A 16 -5.46 27.08 4.67
C GLU A 16 -4.44 25.93 4.56
N ARG A 17 -3.13 26.26 4.54
CA ARG A 17 -2.05 25.26 4.54
C ARG A 17 -2.09 24.33 5.76
N ILE A 18 -2.51 24.82 6.92
CA ILE A 18 -2.61 24.02 8.15
C ILE A 18 -3.78 23.07 8.02
N THR A 19 -4.97 23.57 7.66
CA THR A 19 -6.16 22.75 7.43
C THR A 19 -5.94 21.68 6.37
N SER A 20 -5.25 22.01 5.28
CA SER A 20 -4.91 21.05 4.23
C SER A 20 -3.97 19.95 4.72
N ASN A 21 -2.96 20.29 5.53
CA ASN A 21 -2.04 19.30 6.09
C ASN A 21 -2.68 18.47 7.22
N ASP A 22 -3.58 19.03 8.00
CA ASP A 22 -4.35 18.30 9.01
C ASP A 22 -5.26 17.23 8.37
N ALA A 23 -5.89 17.57 7.23
CA ALA A 23 -6.64 16.61 6.44
C ALA A 23 -5.75 15.48 5.89
N ARG A 24 -4.53 15.81 5.44
CA ARG A 24 -3.54 14.81 5.00
C ARG A 24 -3.10 13.91 6.14
N LEU A 25 -2.85 14.48 7.32
CA LEU A 25 -2.48 13.72 8.51
C LEU A 25 -3.60 12.75 8.91
N SER A 26 -4.84 13.23 8.95
CA SER A 26 -6.02 12.41 9.26
C SER A 26 -6.17 11.25 8.26
N HIS A 27 -5.95 11.51 6.97
CA HIS A 27 -5.94 10.46 5.96
C HIS A 27 -4.87 9.38 6.24
N PHE A 28 -3.66 9.76 6.67
CA PHE A 28 -2.60 8.80 6.96
C PHE A 28 -2.83 8.00 8.24
N VAL A 29 -3.56 8.53 9.23
CA VAL A 29 -4.00 7.73 10.39
C VAL A 29 -4.86 6.56 9.91
N GLU A 30 -5.89 6.84 9.12
CA GLU A 30 -6.75 5.78 8.57
C GLU A 30 -6.02 4.84 7.61
N ALA A 31 -5.07 5.36 6.83
CA ALA A 31 -4.31 4.55 5.89
C ALA A 31 -3.38 3.59 6.63
N ASN A 32 -2.69 4.04 7.68
CA ASN A 32 -1.76 3.21 8.45
C ASN A 32 -2.48 2.04 9.12
N ASP A 33 -3.65 2.28 9.73
CA ASP A 33 -4.47 1.22 10.32
C ASP A 33 -4.78 0.12 9.30
N ARG A 34 -5.08 0.49 8.04
CA ARG A 34 -5.33 -0.49 6.97
C ARG A 34 -4.08 -1.25 6.56
N TRP A 35 -2.91 -0.60 6.55
CA TRP A 35 -1.66 -1.24 6.12
C TRP A 35 -1.07 -2.16 7.18
N GLU A 36 -1.32 -1.92 8.47
CA GLU A 36 -0.82 -2.76 9.57
C GLU A 36 -1.34 -4.20 9.49
N GLU A 37 -2.56 -4.41 8.99
CA GLU A 37 -3.18 -5.74 8.87
C GLU A 37 -2.75 -6.50 7.60
N ILE A 38 -2.20 -5.80 6.60
CA ILE A 38 -1.92 -6.39 5.28
C ILE A 38 -0.89 -7.52 5.32
N PRO A 39 0.26 -7.40 6.03
CA PRO A 39 1.26 -8.47 6.03
C PRO A 39 0.73 -9.82 6.53
N GLU A 40 -0.09 -9.82 7.59
CA GLU A 40 -0.70 -11.03 8.14
C GLU A 40 -1.68 -11.65 7.13
N ARG A 41 -2.56 -10.83 6.54
CA ARG A 41 -3.49 -11.28 5.51
C ARG A 41 -2.80 -11.87 4.28
N LEU A 42 -1.71 -11.24 3.82
CA LEU A 42 -0.93 -11.75 2.69
C LEU A 42 -0.30 -13.12 3.01
N ALA A 43 0.12 -13.35 4.26
CA ALA A 43 0.64 -14.65 4.68
C ALA A 43 -0.45 -15.73 4.71
N GLU A 44 -1.63 -15.41 5.25
CA GLU A 44 -2.78 -16.33 5.27
C GLU A 44 -3.28 -16.70 3.86
N ASP A 45 -3.38 -15.70 2.98
CA ASP A 45 -3.77 -15.91 1.58
C ASP A 45 -2.73 -16.78 0.85
N TRP A 46 -1.44 -16.58 1.13
CA TRP A 46 -0.37 -17.42 0.59
C TRP A 46 -0.47 -18.87 1.08
N ASP A 47 -0.65 -19.10 2.38
CA ASP A 47 -0.76 -20.44 2.94
C ASP A 47 -1.94 -21.22 2.33
N SER A 48 -3.05 -20.52 2.08
CA SER A 48 -4.22 -21.06 1.40
C SER A 48 -3.93 -21.38 -0.08
N MET A 49 -3.28 -20.45 -0.80
CA MET A 49 -2.89 -20.66 -2.20
C MET A 49 -1.89 -21.82 -2.34
N ALA A 50 -0.93 -21.95 -1.42
CA ALA A 50 0.06 -23.02 -1.44
C ALA A 50 -0.59 -24.40 -1.31
N GLN A 51 -1.61 -24.55 -0.46
CA GLN A 51 -2.39 -25.78 -0.36
C GLN A 51 -3.17 -26.06 -1.65
N LEU A 52 -3.75 -25.04 -2.27
CA LEU A 52 -4.47 -25.16 -3.54
C LEU A 52 -3.56 -25.61 -4.69
N ILE A 53 -2.35 -25.05 -4.75
CA ILE A 53 -1.30 -25.46 -5.71
C ILE A 53 -0.94 -26.93 -5.49
N ALA A 54 -0.68 -27.32 -4.23
CA ALA A 54 -0.34 -28.71 -3.92
C ALA A 54 -1.45 -29.70 -4.33
N TYR A 55 -2.72 -29.33 -4.16
CA TYR A 55 -3.85 -30.11 -4.66
C TYR A 55 -3.86 -30.21 -6.19
N TYR A 56 -3.71 -29.07 -6.88
CA TYR A 56 -3.69 -28.99 -8.34
C TYR A 56 -2.56 -29.82 -8.97
N GLU A 57 -1.38 -29.83 -8.34
CA GLU A 57 -0.20 -30.56 -8.81
C GLU A 57 -0.22 -32.06 -8.47
N SER A 58 -1.14 -32.51 -7.61
CA SER A 58 -1.21 -33.89 -7.14
C SER A 58 -2.44 -34.63 -7.67
N VAL A 59 -3.50 -34.72 -6.86
CA VAL A 59 -4.66 -35.60 -7.09
C VAL A 59 -5.72 -34.97 -8.00
N TRP A 60 -5.62 -33.67 -8.29
CA TRP A 60 -6.61 -32.95 -9.08
C TRP A 60 -7.01 -33.64 -10.40
N ARG A 61 -6.04 -34.20 -11.14
CA ARG A 61 -6.33 -34.90 -12.40
C ARG A 61 -7.17 -36.16 -12.21
N ASP A 62 -6.93 -36.89 -11.12
CA ASP A 62 -7.71 -38.06 -10.77
C ASP A 62 -9.13 -37.65 -10.35
N ASP A 63 -9.26 -36.60 -9.55
CA ASP A 63 -10.56 -36.08 -9.13
C ASP A 63 -11.40 -35.54 -10.29
N VAL A 64 -10.79 -34.84 -11.26
CA VAL A 64 -11.48 -34.39 -12.49
C VAL A 64 -11.98 -35.59 -13.31
N ARG A 65 -11.19 -36.67 -13.39
CA ARG A 65 -11.56 -37.89 -14.10
C ARG A 65 -12.69 -38.64 -13.38
N ASP A 66 -12.60 -38.75 -12.06
CA ASP A 66 -13.46 -39.60 -11.24
C ASP A 66 -14.80 -38.90 -10.90
N PHE A 67 -14.85 -37.57 -10.94
CA PHE A 67 -16.04 -36.75 -10.69
C PHE A 67 -16.41 -35.80 -11.84
N PRO A 68 -16.65 -36.29 -13.07
CA PRO A 68 -16.83 -35.44 -14.25
C PRO A 68 -18.13 -34.62 -14.24
N GLU A 69 -19.11 -34.99 -13.40
CA GLU A 69 -20.39 -34.28 -13.28
C GLU A 69 -20.39 -33.24 -12.15
N ALA A 70 -19.33 -33.17 -11.34
CA ALA A 70 -19.26 -32.30 -10.18
C ALA A 70 -18.98 -30.85 -10.58
N GLN A 71 -19.88 -29.93 -10.16
CA GLN A 71 -19.81 -28.51 -10.53
C GLN A 71 -19.00 -27.67 -9.51
N TYR A 72 -17.81 -28.14 -9.15
CA TYR A 72 -16.90 -27.39 -8.28
C TYR A 72 -15.92 -26.57 -9.12
N GLY A 73 -15.74 -25.28 -8.80
CA GLY A 73 -14.82 -24.40 -9.53
C GLY A 73 -13.38 -24.92 -9.57
N VAL A 74 -12.96 -25.64 -8.52
CA VAL A 74 -11.64 -26.29 -8.45
C VAL A 74 -11.45 -27.38 -9.51
N LEU A 75 -12.52 -28.01 -10.00
CA LEU A 75 -12.48 -29.05 -11.04
C LEU A 75 -12.66 -28.49 -12.45
N SER A 76 -12.75 -27.16 -12.59
CA SER A 76 -12.81 -26.54 -13.91
C SER A 76 -11.44 -26.53 -14.59
N GLU A 77 -11.44 -26.60 -15.93
CA GLU A 77 -10.22 -26.70 -16.77
C GLU A 77 -9.20 -25.59 -16.46
N ASP A 78 -9.68 -24.37 -16.20
CA ASP A 78 -8.82 -23.20 -15.97
C ASP A 78 -8.95 -22.57 -14.56
N GLY A 79 -9.81 -23.10 -13.69
CA GLY A 79 -10.20 -22.39 -12.45
C GLY A 79 -9.03 -22.12 -11.50
N VAL A 80 -8.33 -23.18 -11.09
CA VAL A 80 -7.19 -23.06 -10.17
C VAL A 80 -6.04 -22.28 -10.80
N TRP A 81 -5.72 -22.60 -12.06
CA TRP A 81 -4.63 -21.97 -12.80
C TRP A 81 -4.81 -20.46 -12.94
N ASN A 82 -6.03 -20.00 -13.25
CA ASN A 82 -6.33 -18.57 -13.38
C ASN A 82 -6.13 -17.82 -12.07
N GLU A 83 -6.61 -18.38 -10.95
CA GLU A 83 -6.48 -17.71 -9.65
C GLU A 83 -5.04 -17.73 -9.12
N MET A 84 -4.27 -18.79 -9.38
CA MET A 84 -2.81 -18.80 -9.13
C MET A 84 -2.11 -17.67 -9.90
N GLY A 85 -2.42 -17.51 -11.18
CA GLY A 85 -1.82 -16.48 -12.02
C GLY A 85 -2.18 -15.07 -11.56
N ARG A 86 -3.46 -14.84 -11.21
CA ARG A 86 -3.94 -13.55 -10.68
C ARG A 86 -3.27 -13.20 -9.37
N PHE A 87 -3.24 -14.14 -8.42
CA PHE A 87 -2.60 -13.95 -7.13
C PHE A 87 -1.12 -13.59 -7.29
N TYR A 88 -0.39 -14.34 -8.12
CA TYR A 88 1.02 -14.07 -8.40
C TYR A 88 1.26 -12.65 -8.95
N GLN A 89 0.44 -12.20 -9.92
CA GLN A 89 0.58 -10.85 -10.47
C GLN A 89 0.28 -9.77 -9.42
N SER A 90 -0.78 -9.93 -8.64
CA SER A 90 -1.11 -8.98 -7.58
C SER A 90 0.00 -8.89 -6.53
N MET A 91 0.59 -10.01 -6.11
CA MET A 91 1.71 -10.00 -5.16
C MET A 91 2.94 -9.28 -5.72
N LYS A 92 3.23 -9.48 -7.01
CA LYS A 92 4.33 -8.81 -7.69
C LYS A 92 4.11 -7.28 -7.72
N GLU A 93 2.92 -6.83 -8.11
CA GLU A 93 2.59 -5.40 -8.15
C GLU A 93 2.67 -4.75 -6.76
N ILE A 94 2.21 -5.44 -5.71
CA ILE A 94 2.33 -4.99 -4.32
C ILE A 94 3.82 -4.85 -3.94
N ALA A 95 4.63 -5.88 -4.22
CA ALA A 95 6.06 -5.87 -3.87
C ALA A 95 6.82 -4.76 -4.59
N GLU A 96 6.58 -4.57 -5.90
CA GLU A 96 7.18 -3.50 -6.69
C GLU A 96 6.77 -2.11 -6.17
N THR A 97 5.48 -1.93 -5.86
CA THR A 97 4.95 -0.66 -5.36
C THR A 97 5.50 -0.33 -3.97
N ALA A 98 5.47 -1.27 -3.03
CA ALA A 98 6.00 -1.09 -1.69
C ALA A 98 7.50 -0.77 -1.72
N THR A 99 8.26 -1.50 -2.54
CA THR A 99 9.70 -1.26 -2.73
C THR A 99 9.96 0.16 -3.24
N ARG A 100 9.17 0.64 -4.22
CA ARG A 100 9.29 2.00 -4.74
C ARG A 100 9.00 3.05 -3.66
N VAL A 101 7.91 2.90 -2.91
CA VAL A 101 7.50 3.86 -1.87
C VAL A 101 8.55 3.95 -0.76
N VAL A 102 9.05 2.82 -0.27
CA VAL A 102 10.10 2.80 0.77
C VAL A 102 11.37 3.48 0.25
N ARG A 103 11.82 3.17 -0.98
CA ARG A 103 13.00 3.80 -1.57
C ARG A 103 12.85 5.31 -1.74
N GLU A 104 11.68 5.79 -2.17
CA GLU A 104 11.41 7.23 -2.30
C GLU A 104 11.44 7.91 -0.93
N TYR A 105 10.81 7.31 0.08
CA TYR A 105 10.84 7.81 1.45
C TYR A 105 12.26 7.86 2.03
N GLU A 106 13.02 6.78 1.91
CA GLU A 106 14.40 6.70 2.40
C GLU A 106 15.32 7.71 1.71
N ARG A 107 15.21 7.85 0.38
CA ARG A 107 16.01 8.83 -0.38
C ARG A 107 15.73 10.27 0.06
N ASP A 108 14.45 10.60 0.24
CA ASP A 108 14.03 11.97 0.55
C ASP A 108 14.22 12.32 2.05
N ASN A 109 14.51 11.32 2.90
CA ASN A 109 14.72 11.47 4.34
C ASN A 109 16.09 10.93 4.81
N ASP A 110 17.03 10.72 3.89
CA ASP A 110 18.39 10.27 4.21
C ASP A 110 19.12 11.38 5.00
N PRO A 111 19.51 11.15 6.26
CA PRO A 111 20.19 12.15 7.08
C PRO A 111 21.59 12.52 6.56
N GLU A 112 22.17 11.75 5.63
CA GLU A 112 23.43 12.09 4.96
C GLU A 112 23.23 13.04 3.76
N VAL A 113 21.98 13.27 3.33
CA VAL A 113 21.60 14.24 2.30
C VAL A 113 21.09 15.49 3.01
N ASP A 114 21.90 16.54 3.06
CA ASP A 114 21.54 17.83 3.67
C ASP A 114 20.22 18.37 3.04
N PRO A 115 19.14 18.54 3.83
CA PRO A 115 17.85 19.06 3.35
C PRO A 115 17.95 20.50 2.82
N GLY A 116 19.10 21.18 2.98
CA GLY A 116 19.41 22.48 2.40
C GLY A 116 19.71 22.50 0.91
N THR A 117 19.65 21.37 0.19
CA THR A 117 19.98 21.31 -1.26
C THR A 117 18.78 21.01 -2.16
N ALA A 118 17.54 21.21 -1.69
CA ALA A 118 16.46 21.45 -2.64
C ALA A 118 16.80 22.77 -3.37
N PRO A 119 16.92 22.77 -4.72
CA PRO A 119 17.16 24.01 -5.44
C PRO A 119 15.92 24.89 -5.21
N THR A 120 16.05 25.89 -4.35
CA THR A 120 15.16 27.04 -4.38
C THR A 120 15.36 27.68 -5.75
N ASP A 121 14.31 27.69 -6.56
CA ASP A 121 14.20 28.44 -7.82
C ASP A 121 14.28 29.96 -7.55
N GLU A 122 15.39 30.42 -6.97
CA GLU A 122 15.75 31.83 -6.74
C GLU A 122 17.20 32.05 -7.19
N GLU A 123 17.58 31.63 -8.39
CA GLU A 123 18.82 32.09 -9.02
C GLU A 123 18.68 32.26 -10.53
N THR A 124 17.69 33.06 -10.97
CA THR A 124 17.78 33.78 -12.25
C THR A 124 17.14 35.16 -12.11
N ALA A 125 17.76 36.01 -11.29
CA ALA A 125 17.49 37.44 -11.28
C ALA A 125 18.76 38.19 -10.85
N ASP A 126 19.82 38.10 -11.66
CA ASP A 126 20.70 39.23 -11.98
C ASP A 126 21.91 38.74 -12.77
N GLU A 127 21.85 38.82 -14.10
CA GLU A 127 23.03 39.09 -14.92
C GLU A 127 22.62 40.00 -16.10
N GLN A 128 22.82 41.31 -15.86
CA GLN A 128 23.28 42.39 -16.76
C GLN A 128 22.63 42.60 -18.13
#